data_AF-A0A9D7QWI1-F1
#
_entry.id   AF-A0A9D7QWI1-F1
#
_cell.length_a   1.000
_cell.length_b   1.000
_cell.length_c   1.000
_cell.angle_alpha   90.00
_cell.angle_beta   90.00
_cell.angle_gamma   90.00
#
_symmetry.space_group_name_H-M   'P 1'
#
loop_
_entity.id
_entity.type
_entity.pdbx_description
1 polymer ?
#
loop_
_entity_poly.entity_id
_entity_poly.type
_entity_poly.pdbx_seq_one_letter_code
_entity_poly.pdbx_strand_id
1 'polypeptide(L)'
;MKKQLFLLLIILSTTTHLHATNFTWLGTNSSSWNLASNWSGSGGSTIPDSADHITISSSATNNLVLDQNRKISNLTLSSKTIDLNGYSLTVYGTATMTSGTVTNGTFYARGNLATFNGTLLDCPVDADCGYIRFSGSTFNSTVTATDQGVATGTGAGGCTFNDDVTIIHGGNGTYFTFANTTGDVFNADLTVINYSSHEVHLSTTSNTQFKGNIVLNNTGTGGINFGNSGGTSTLDSGKTITIGSTGFTNDVLLLKQFTQLGNTAQNLTLTGTAVASFNGSTFNGEITVSSPGILLKISTFNGMSSFTKTGSSNAQSDGGNVFNGVTTISNTGASGRIRMATVTGDTYNAEATFNSTGQDVQIAYSGDNTFAGNITINSNKVVFNTNTGKVTFTGTNNQTLNGSYNYPFKKTSNKQNVRNGHRKHNFKCR
;
A
#
# COMPACT_ATOMS: atom_id res chain seq x y z
N MET A 1 -28.66 63.65 -46.09
CA MET A 1 -27.97 62.45 -45.54
C MET A 1 -27.88 62.60 -44.02
N LYS A 2 -28.64 61.79 -43.26
CA LYS A 2 -28.73 61.85 -41.80
C LYS A 2 -27.55 61.11 -41.17
N LYS A 3 -26.78 61.77 -40.30
CA LYS A 3 -25.72 61.15 -39.48
C LYS A 3 -26.36 60.41 -38.30
N GLN A 4 -26.21 59.09 -38.24
CA GLN A 4 -26.60 58.27 -37.09
C GLN A 4 -25.50 58.32 -36.03
N LEU A 5 -25.89 58.69 -34.82
CA LEU A 5 -25.06 58.71 -33.61
C LEU A 5 -25.09 57.31 -32.98
N PHE A 6 -23.96 56.62 -32.91
CA PHE A 6 -23.86 55.31 -32.27
C PHE A 6 -23.66 55.50 -30.75
N LEU A 7 -24.64 55.05 -29.96
CA LEU A 7 -24.57 55.07 -28.50
C LEU A 7 -23.85 53.79 -28.03
N LEU A 8 -22.68 53.93 -27.42
CA LEU A 8 -21.92 52.83 -26.81
C LEU A 8 -22.49 52.52 -25.42
N LEU A 9 -23.18 51.39 -25.27
CA LEU A 9 -23.73 50.91 -24.01
C LEU A 9 -22.63 50.14 -23.23
N ILE A 10 -22.07 50.76 -22.18
CA ILE A 10 -21.16 50.08 -21.24
C ILE A 10 -22.02 49.28 -20.26
N ILE A 11 -22.04 47.95 -20.38
CA ILE A 11 -22.67 47.06 -19.42
C ILE A 11 -21.72 46.90 -18.24
N LEU A 12 -22.02 47.59 -17.14
CA LEU A 12 -21.34 47.43 -15.86
C LEU A 12 -21.82 46.10 -15.23
N SER A 13 -21.10 45.01 -15.45
CA SER A 13 -21.36 43.75 -14.74
C SER A 13 -20.90 43.90 -13.28
N THR A 14 -21.83 44.18 -12.36
CA THR A 14 -21.58 44.08 -10.92
C THR A 14 -21.34 42.61 -10.58
N THR A 15 -20.08 42.21 -10.43
CA THR A 15 -19.75 40.95 -9.75
C THR A 15 -20.13 41.12 -8.29
N THR A 16 -21.27 40.56 -7.88
CA THR A 16 -21.56 40.39 -6.46
C THR A 16 -20.52 39.41 -5.93
N HIS A 17 -19.53 39.92 -5.19
CA HIS A 17 -18.70 39.07 -4.35
C HIS A 17 -19.64 38.42 -3.33
N LEU A 18 -19.99 37.14 -3.53
CA LEU A 18 -20.58 36.33 -2.47
C LEU A 18 -19.52 36.26 -1.37
N HIS A 19 -19.70 37.03 -0.31
CA HIS A 19 -18.82 36.99 0.84
C HIS A 19 -19.10 35.69 1.59
N ALA A 20 -18.08 34.83 1.69
CA ALA A 20 -18.14 33.64 2.53
C ALA A 20 -18.51 34.04 3.97
N THR A 21 -19.60 33.48 4.47
CA THR A 21 -20.08 33.72 5.84
C THR A 21 -19.84 32.48 6.70
N ASN A 22 -19.52 32.71 7.97
CA ASN A 22 -19.40 31.62 8.95
C ASN A 22 -20.77 31.39 9.61
N PHE A 23 -21.29 30.18 9.46
CA PHE A 23 -22.53 29.73 10.06
C PHE A 23 -22.24 28.65 11.11
N THR A 24 -22.83 28.80 12.30
CA THR A 24 -22.88 27.76 13.31
C THR A 24 -24.26 27.13 13.30
N TRP A 25 -24.32 25.80 13.24
CA TRP A 25 -25.56 25.06 13.41
C TRP A 25 -26.00 25.15 14.87
N LEU A 26 -27.13 25.82 15.11
CA LEU A 26 -27.77 25.91 16.40
C LEU A 26 -28.80 24.80 16.57
N GLY A 27 -29.53 24.48 15.50
CA GLY A 27 -30.58 23.45 15.49
C GLY A 27 -31.64 23.66 16.57
N THR A 28 -31.94 24.91 16.92
CA THR A 28 -32.80 25.27 18.07
C THR A 28 -34.28 25.01 17.82
N ASN A 29 -34.72 25.12 16.58
CA ASN A 29 -36.14 24.99 16.22
C ASN A 29 -36.48 23.62 15.62
N SER A 30 -35.56 23.04 14.85
CA SER A 30 -35.72 21.71 14.24
C SER A 30 -34.38 21.15 13.76
N SER A 31 -34.42 19.98 13.14
CA SER A 31 -33.27 19.37 12.46
C SER A 31 -33.06 19.86 11.02
N SER A 32 -34.00 20.61 10.44
CA SER A 32 -33.98 20.94 9.00
C SER A 32 -32.91 21.97 8.64
N TRP A 33 -32.01 21.62 7.70
CA TRP A 33 -31.04 22.55 7.11
C TRP A 33 -31.71 23.82 6.57
N ASN A 34 -32.88 23.67 5.94
CA ASN A 34 -33.55 24.73 5.18
C ASN A 34 -34.35 25.71 6.05
N LEU A 35 -34.16 25.68 7.37
CA LEU A 35 -34.76 26.64 8.29
C LEU A 35 -33.66 27.62 8.78
N ALA A 36 -33.71 28.85 8.29
CA ALA A 36 -32.71 29.88 8.58
C ALA A 36 -32.47 30.11 10.09
N SER A 37 -33.52 30.01 10.91
CA SER A 37 -33.43 30.22 12.36
C SER A 37 -32.71 29.09 13.11
N ASN A 38 -32.36 27.99 12.44
CA ASN A 38 -31.45 26.97 12.99
C ASN A 38 -29.97 27.34 12.83
N TRP A 39 -29.66 28.43 12.13
CA TRP A 39 -28.29 28.87 11.86
C TRP A 39 -27.98 30.21 12.52
N SER A 40 -26.71 30.43 12.87
CA SER A 40 -26.27 31.69 13.49
C SER A 40 -26.05 32.86 12.51
N GLY A 41 -26.12 32.64 11.20
CA GLY A 41 -25.78 33.66 10.19
C GLY A 41 -26.87 34.71 10.00
N SER A 42 -26.45 35.98 9.88
CA SER A 42 -27.31 37.16 9.64
C SER A 42 -28.55 37.24 10.55
N GLY A 43 -28.41 36.90 11.84
CA GLY A 43 -29.50 36.92 12.81
C GLY A 43 -30.55 35.81 12.62
N GLY A 44 -30.17 34.68 12.00
CA GLY A 44 -31.07 33.54 11.78
C GLY A 44 -32.00 33.72 10.58
N SER A 45 -31.65 34.59 9.63
CA SER A 45 -32.47 34.92 8.46
C SER A 45 -31.92 34.36 7.14
N THR A 46 -30.74 33.75 7.15
CA THR A 46 -30.12 33.16 5.96
C THR A 46 -29.74 31.70 6.19
N ILE A 47 -29.56 30.97 5.09
CA ILE A 47 -29.20 29.55 5.06
C ILE A 47 -27.85 29.44 4.35
N PRO A 48 -26.92 28.60 4.81
CA PRO A 48 -25.61 28.45 4.17
C PRO A 48 -25.73 27.92 2.74
N ASP A 49 -24.87 28.45 1.86
CA ASP A 49 -24.70 28.01 0.48
C ASP A 49 -23.26 27.60 0.16
N SER A 50 -22.96 27.41 -1.13
CA SER A 50 -21.65 26.92 -1.61
C SER A 50 -20.46 27.79 -1.25
N ALA A 51 -20.64 29.08 -0.97
CA ALA A 51 -19.56 29.98 -0.58
C ALA A 51 -19.23 29.89 0.91
N ASP A 52 -20.12 29.31 1.72
CA ASP A 52 -20.12 29.48 3.16
C ASP A 52 -19.35 28.40 3.94
N HIS A 53 -19.05 28.72 5.19
CA HIS A 53 -18.37 27.84 6.12
C HIS A 53 -19.34 27.45 7.24
N ILE A 54 -19.50 26.15 7.50
CA ILE A 54 -20.39 25.68 8.57
C ILE A 54 -19.61 25.05 9.72
N THR A 55 -20.07 25.29 10.94
CA THR A 55 -19.59 24.65 12.16
C THR A 55 -20.74 23.93 12.85
N ILE A 56 -20.54 22.65 13.17
CA ILE A 56 -21.47 21.81 13.90
C ILE A 56 -20.72 21.25 15.11
N SER A 57 -21.20 21.60 16.29
CA SER A 57 -20.54 21.28 17.56
C SER A 57 -21.56 20.80 18.61
N SER A 58 -21.06 20.49 19.80
CA SER A 58 -21.88 20.03 20.92
C SER A 58 -22.92 21.05 21.40
N SER A 59 -22.78 22.34 21.04
CA SER A 59 -23.73 23.39 21.42
C SER A 59 -25.04 23.33 20.63
N ALA A 60 -25.10 22.59 19.51
CA ALA A 60 -26.35 22.44 18.77
C ALA A 60 -27.38 21.66 19.59
N THR A 61 -28.65 22.04 19.50
CA THR A 61 -29.72 21.31 20.19
C THR A 61 -30.05 20.02 19.43
N ASN A 62 -30.57 20.16 18.20
CA ASN A 62 -30.90 19.05 17.33
C ASN A 62 -29.76 18.66 16.38
N ASN A 63 -29.80 17.42 15.90
CA ASN A 63 -28.95 16.97 14.78
C ASN A 63 -29.34 17.69 13.49
N LEU A 64 -28.45 17.74 12.52
CA LEU A 64 -28.69 18.37 11.22
C LEU A 64 -29.23 17.32 10.24
N VAL A 65 -30.26 17.66 9.48
CA VAL A 65 -30.86 16.82 8.43
C VAL A 65 -30.90 17.61 7.12
N LEU A 66 -30.38 17.02 6.04
CA LEU A 66 -30.45 17.61 4.71
C LEU A 66 -31.85 17.47 4.08
N ASP A 67 -32.20 18.47 3.28
CA ASP A 67 -33.44 18.55 2.51
C ASP A 67 -33.24 18.36 1.00
N GLN A 68 -31.99 18.45 0.54
CA GLN A 68 -31.55 18.28 -0.84
C GLN A 68 -30.03 18.13 -0.86
N ASN A 69 -29.45 17.93 -2.04
CA ASN A 69 -28.00 17.99 -2.21
C ASN A 69 -27.49 19.39 -1.82
N ARG A 70 -26.56 19.46 -0.88
CA ARG A 70 -25.97 20.71 -0.39
C ARG A 70 -24.50 20.81 -0.76
N LYS A 71 -24.05 22.05 -0.96
CA LYS A 71 -22.67 22.43 -1.25
C LYS A 71 -22.27 23.51 -0.28
N ILE A 72 -21.06 23.43 0.23
CA ILE A 72 -20.45 24.42 1.14
C ILE A 72 -18.96 24.55 0.84
N SER A 73 -18.37 25.64 1.31
CA SER A 73 -16.93 25.87 1.21
C SER A 73 -16.19 25.08 2.30
N ASN A 74 -16.46 25.33 3.59
CA ASN A 74 -15.76 24.62 4.68
C ASN A 74 -16.74 23.93 5.63
N LEU A 75 -16.34 22.79 6.17
CA LEU A 75 -17.03 22.07 7.23
C LEU A 75 -16.12 21.93 8.45
N THR A 76 -16.62 22.32 9.62
CA THR A 76 -16.09 21.89 10.92
C THR A 76 -17.15 21.06 11.62
N LEU A 77 -16.88 19.77 11.84
CA LEU A 77 -17.73 18.86 12.59
C LEU A 77 -16.98 18.38 13.84
N SER A 78 -17.42 18.77 15.02
CA SER A 78 -16.78 18.40 16.29
C SER A 78 -17.68 17.64 17.25
N SER A 79 -18.95 17.40 16.87
CA SER A 79 -19.92 16.57 17.59
C SER A 79 -21.18 16.39 16.73
N LYS A 80 -22.23 15.77 17.28
CA LYS A 80 -23.58 15.62 16.66
C LYS A 80 -23.59 14.82 15.35
N THR A 81 -24.79 14.63 14.82
CA THR A 81 -25.01 13.91 13.56
C THR A 81 -25.40 14.88 12.44
N ILE A 82 -24.79 14.68 11.27
CA ILE A 82 -25.28 15.14 9.97
C ILE A 82 -25.99 13.94 9.32
N ASP A 83 -27.31 13.96 9.31
CA ASP A 83 -28.12 13.03 8.54
C ASP A 83 -28.27 13.60 7.12
N LEU A 84 -27.64 12.92 6.16
CA LEU A 84 -27.68 13.33 4.76
C LEU A 84 -29.04 13.01 4.11
N ASN A 85 -29.91 12.23 4.75
CA ASN A 85 -31.28 11.95 4.33
C ASN A 85 -31.45 11.50 2.87
N GLY A 86 -30.53 10.66 2.39
CA GLY A 86 -30.43 10.17 1.02
C GLY A 86 -29.74 11.12 0.03
N TYR A 87 -29.37 12.32 0.47
CA TYR A 87 -28.73 13.34 -0.35
C TYR A 87 -27.20 13.35 -0.19
N SER A 88 -26.55 14.28 -0.91
CA SER A 88 -25.12 14.50 -0.80
C SER A 88 -24.77 15.82 -0.12
N LEU A 89 -23.72 15.82 0.69
CA LEU A 89 -23.02 17.03 1.13
C LEU A 89 -21.65 17.11 0.46
N THR A 90 -21.40 18.19 -0.29
CA THR A 90 -20.10 18.45 -0.92
C THR A 90 -19.39 19.63 -0.27
N VAL A 91 -18.13 19.42 0.13
CA VAL A 91 -17.24 20.43 0.73
C VAL A 91 -16.10 20.75 -0.23
N TYR A 92 -16.03 21.98 -0.75
CA TYR A 92 -15.04 22.39 -1.76
C TYR A 92 -13.74 22.97 -1.21
N GLY A 93 -13.70 23.34 0.06
CA GLY A 93 -12.54 23.86 0.77
C GLY A 93 -11.98 22.83 1.74
N THR A 94 -12.07 23.12 3.04
CA THR A 94 -11.55 22.24 4.08
C THR A 94 -12.69 21.53 4.80
N ALA A 95 -12.61 20.21 4.88
CA ALA A 95 -13.42 19.40 5.79
C ALA A 95 -12.58 19.02 7.02
N THR A 96 -12.93 19.56 8.18
CA THR A 96 -12.31 19.22 9.48
C THR A 96 -13.34 18.52 10.35
N MET A 97 -13.24 17.21 10.47
CA MET A 97 -14.18 16.39 11.24
C MET A 97 -13.40 15.76 12.39
N THR A 98 -13.62 16.22 13.62
CA THR A 98 -12.90 15.83 14.83
C THR A 98 -13.71 14.97 15.79
N SER A 99 -15.01 14.81 15.52
CA SER A 99 -15.92 13.86 16.16
C SER A 99 -17.27 13.91 15.42
N GLY A 100 -18.30 13.28 15.98
CA GLY A 100 -19.65 13.28 15.44
C GLY A 100 -19.88 12.15 14.43
N THR A 101 -21.02 12.23 13.76
CA THR A 101 -21.49 11.22 12.82
C THR A 101 -21.97 11.86 11.52
N VAL A 102 -21.69 11.23 10.39
CA VAL A 102 -22.38 11.52 9.11
C VAL A 102 -23.03 10.23 8.64
N THR A 103 -24.30 10.28 8.23
CA THR A 103 -25.08 9.07 7.92
C THR A 103 -26.05 9.31 6.75
N ASN A 104 -26.60 8.23 6.19
CA ASN A 104 -27.71 8.21 5.23
C ASN A 104 -27.52 9.08 3.97
N GLY A 105 -26.55 8.80 3.11
CA GLY A 105 -26.35 9.57 1.86
C GLY A 105 -24.93 9.43 1.37
N THR A 106 -24.36 10.45 0.73
CA THR A 106 -22.95 10.44 0.33
C THR A 106 -22.23 11.70 0.75
N PHE A 107 -21.06 11.55 1.37
CA PHE A 107 -20.20 12.67 1.73
C PHE A 107 -19.09 12.86 0.68
N TYR A 108 -18.97 14.09 0.17
CA TYR A 108 -17.95 14.47 -0.80
C TYR A 108 -17.01 15.53 -0.23
N ALA A 109 -15.70 15.24 -0.23
CA ALA A 109 -14.66 16.23 -0.02
C ALA A 109 -13.93 16.51 -1.34
N ARG A 110 -13.80 17.78 -1.72
CA ARG A 110 -13.35 18.24 -3.05
C ARG A 110 -12.34 19.38 -3.01
N GLY A 111 -11.71 19.59 -1.86
CA GLY A 111 -10.92 20.79 -1.61
C GLY A 111 -9.51 20.52 -1.15
N ASN A 112 -8.92 21.48 -0.45
CA ASN A 112 -7.49 21.44 -0.15
C ASN A 112 -7.14 20.38 0.90
N LEU A 113 -8.05 20.11 1.83
CA LEU A 113 -7.81 19.21 2.96
C LEU A 113 -9.10 18.53 3.42
N ALA A 114 -9.06 17.22 3.57
CA ALA A 114 -10.02 16.46 4.37
C ALA A 114 -9.32 15.88 5.60
N THR A 115 -9.85 16.12 6.80
CA THR A 115 -9.39 15.52 8.04
C THR A 115 -10.54 14.74 8.67
N PHE A 116 -10.39 13.42 8.72
CA PHE A 116 -11.27 12.50 9.42
C PHE A 116 -10.58 12.07 10.70
N ASN A 117 -10.90 12.75 11.80
CA ASN A 117 -10.32 12.55 13.12
C ASN A 117 -11.41 12.10 14.11
N GLY A 118 -11.47 10.83 14.51
CA GLY A 118 -12.45 10.35 15.50
C GLY A 118 -13.92 10.44 15.07
N THR A 119 -14.21 10.56 13.78
CA THR A 119 -15.59 10.71 13.27
C THR A 119 -16.15 9.34 12.85
N LEU A 120 -17.45 9.14 13.05
CA LEU A 120 -18.19 8.00 12.50
C LEU A 120 -18.80 8.39 11.14
N LEU A 121 -18.34 7.75 10.06
CA LEU A 121 -18.85 7.92 8.71
C LEU A 121 -19.68 6.68 8.36
N ASP A 122 -20.99 6.81 8.55
CA ASP A 122 -22.00 5.79 8.26
C ASP A 122 -22.69 6.06 6.91
N CYS A 123 -21.87 6.40 5.93
CA CYS A 123 -22.23 6.74 4.57
C CYS A 123 -21.02 6.56 3.65
N PRO A 124 -21.20 6.29 2.34
CA PRO A 124 -20.11 6.36 1.38
C PRO A 124 -19.36 7.69 1.45
N VAL A 125 -18.03 7.60 1.44
CA VAL A 125 -17.12 8.75 1.42
C VAL A 125 -16.34 8.74 0.13
N ASP A 126 -16.43 9.83 -0.60
CA ASP A 126 -15.58 10.09 -1.76
C ASP A 126 -14.82 11.40 -1.48
N ALA A 127 -13.52 11.28 -1.23
CA ALA A 127 -12.62 12.38 -0.96
C ALA A 127 -11.60 12.49 -2.10
N ASP A 128 -11.58 13.64 -2.77
CA ASP A 128 -10.58 14.01 -3.76
C ASP A 128 -10.02 15.37 -3.35
N CYS A 129 -8.87 15.34 -2.68
CA CYS A 129 -8.37 16.49 -1.96
C CYS A 129 -6.88 16.72 -2.21
N GLY A 130 -6.46 17.97 -1.99
CA GLY A 130 -5.03 18.34 -1.92
C GLY A 130 -4.25 17.50 -0.90
N TYR A 131 -4.89 17.14 0.22
CA TYR A 131 -4.40 16.14 1.15
C TYR A 131 -5.55 15.50 1.95
N ILE A 132 -5.39 14.25 2.40
CA ILE A 132 -6.38 13.54 3.23
C ILE A 132 -5.71 13.01 4.51
N ARG A 133 -6.31 13.27 5.68
CA ARG A 133 -5.83 12.80 6.98
C ARG A 133 -6.81 11.83 7.61
N PHE A 134 -6.35 10.61 7.82
CA PHE A 134 -7.06 9.55 8.54
C PHE A 134 -6.51 9.42 9.96
N SER A 135 -7.35 9.66 10.96
CA SER A 135 -6.97 9.59 12.38
C SER A 135 -8.13 9.02 13.22
N GLY A 136 -8.12 7.75 13.61
CA GLY A 136 -9.09 7.23 14.59
C GLY A 136 -10.57 7.23 14.16
N SER A 137 -10.88 7.46 12.88
CA SER A 137 -12.26 7.48 12.38
C SER A 137 -12.76 6.08 12.04
N THR A 138 -14.08 5.89 12.07
CA THR A 138 -14.73 4.64 11.64
C THR A 138 -15.54 4.91 10.38
N PHE A 139 -15.35 4.10 9.35
CA PHE A 139 -16.08 4.16 8.09
C PHE A 139 -16.89 2.87 7.94
N ASN A 140 -18.22 2.98 7.93
CA ASN A 140 -19.13 1.83 7.81
C ASN A 140 -19.55 1.51 6.37
N SER A 141 -19.15 2.35 5.42
CA SER A 141 -19.43 2.20 3.99
C SER A 141 -18.18 2.48 3.19
N THR A 142 -18.27 2.30 1.88
CA THR A 142 -17.15 2.45 0.95
C THR A 142 -16.42 3.79 1.08
N VAL A 143 -15.10 3.75 0.88
CA VAL A 143 -14.23 4.93 0.89
C VAL A 143 -13.40 4.97 -0.39
N THR A 144 -13.52 6.05 -1.15
CA THR A 144 -12.56 6.41 -2.21
C THR A 144 -11.79 7.64 -1.76
N ALA A 145 -10.48 7.52 -1.64
CA ALA A 145 -9.58 8.56 -1.17
C ALA A 145 -8.51 8.86 -2.22
N THR A 146 -8.69 9.96 -2.95
CA THR A 146 -7.75 10.49 -3.93
C THR A 146 -6.94 11.63 -3.30
N ASP A 147 -5.66 11.37 -3.08
CA ASP A 147 -4.68 12.33 -2.61
C ASP A 147 -3.95 12.98 -3.79
N GLN A 148 -4.13 14.30 -3.93
CA GLN A 148 -3.50 15.13 -4.95
C GLN A 148 -2.16 15.73 -4.49
N GLY A 149 -1.72 15.45 -3.26
CA GLY A 149 -0.38 15.75 -2.75
C GLY A 149 0.05 17.21 -2.84
N VAL A 150 -0.90 18.16 -2.73
CA VAL A 150 -0.65 19.61 -2.82
C VAL A 150 -0.43 20.24 -1.43
N ALA A 151 -0.89 19.60 -0.37
CA ALA A 151 -0.70 20.03 1.03
C ALA A 151 0.16 19.04 1.83
N THR A 152 0.59 19.43 3.03
CA THR A 152 1.50 18.65 3.89
C THR A 152 0.88 18.26 5.24
N GLY A 153 1.50 17.28 5.92
CA GLY A 153 1.05 16.69 7.20
C GLY A 153 0.61 15.25 7.00
N THR A 154 0.41 14.45 8.06
CA THR A 154 -0.03 13.05 7.94
C THR A 154 -1.17 12.75 8.92
N GLY A 155 -2.03 11.80 8.56
CA GLY A 155 -2.99 11.22 9.50
C GLY A 155 -2.28 10.34 10.52
N ALA A 156 -2.83 10.22 11.73
CA ALA A 156 -2.27 9.35 12.77
C ALA A 156 -2.50 7.86 12.51
N GLY A 157 -3.42 7.51 11.60
CA GLY A 157 -3.99 6.18 11.45
C GLY A 157 -4.96 5.84 12.60
N GLY A 158 -5.14 4.57 12.89
CA GLY A 158 -6.12 4.10 13.87
C GLY A 158 -7.54 4.06 13.33
N CYS A 159 -7.71 4.16 12.01
CA CYS A 159 -9.03 4.10 11.40
C CYS A 159 -9.53 2.65 11.29
N THR A 160 -10.84 2.48 11.35
CA THR A 160 -11.52 1.21 11.03
C THR A 160 -12.37 1.40 9.79
N PHE A 161 -12.11 0.61 8.75
CA PHE A 161 -12.87 0.59 7.51
C PHE A 161 -13.65 -0.73 7.45
N ASN A 162 -14.98 -0.65 7.48
CA ASN A 162 -15.87 -1.83 7.52
C ASN A 162 -16.34 -2.29 6.14
N ASP A 163 -16.01 -1.54 5.09
CA ASP A 163 -16.38 -1.79 3.69
C ASP A 163 -15.19 -1.43 2.78
N ASP A 164 -15.33 -1.67 1.48
CA ASP A 164 -14.24 -1.57 0.50
C ASP A 164 -13.60 -0.18 0.47
N VAL A 165 -12.26 -0.16 0.39
CA VAL A 165 -11.47 1.07 0.35
C VAL A 165 -10.65 1.13 -0.94
N THR A 166 -10.72 2.26 -1.64
CA THR A 166 -9.82 2.60 -2.74
C THR A 166 -8.98 3.81 -2.37
N ILE A 167 -7.67 3.63 -2.36
CA ILE A 167 -6.66 4.69 -2.15
C ILE A 167 -6.04 5.01 -3.51
N ILE A 168 -6.04 6.28 -3.88
CA ILE A 168 -5.41 6.79 -5.10
C ILE A 168 -4.43 7.89 -4.70
N HIS A 169 -3.16 7.74 -5.07
CA HIS A 169 -2.17 8.80 -4.89
C HIS A 169 -1.75 9.35 -6.26
N GLY A 170 -2.27 10.52 -6.59
CA GLY A 170 -1.99 11.23 -7.84
C GLY A 170 -1.01 12.41 -7.69
N GLY A 171 -0.80 12.86 -6.45
CA GLY A 171 -0.02 14.05 -6.14
C GLY A 171 1.48 13.86 -6.04
N ASN A 172 2.24 14.73 -6.70
CA ASN A 172 3.70 14.63 -6.74
C ASN A 172 4.45 15.46 -5.68
N GLY A 173 3.76 16.07 -4.72
CA GLY A 173 4.40 16.94 -3.72
C GLY A 173 5.01 16.21 -2.51
N THR A 174 4.45 15.05 -2.14
CA THR A 174 4.90 14.27 -0.97
C THR A 174 4.29 12.86 -0.98
N TYR A 175 4.68 12.02 -0.03
CA TYR A 175 4.16 10.67 0.19
C TYR A 175 2.74 10.68 0.81
N PHE A 176 1.94 9.65 0.51
CA PHE A 176 0.64 9.45 1.18
C PHE A 176 0.78 8.40 2.28
N THR A 177 0.60 8.79 3.55
CA THR A 177 0.93 7.96 4.72
C THR A 177 -0.26 7.51 5.54
N PHE A 178 -0.27 6.22 5.87
CA PHE A 178 -1.23 5.53 6.75
C PHE A 178 -0.53 4.90 7.96
N ALA A 179 -1.27 4.74 9.05
CA ALA A 179 -0.77 4.20 10.32
C ALA A 179 0.52 4.88 10.84
N ASN A 180 0.56 6.21 10.82
CA ASN A 180 1.73 6.99 11.27
C ASN A 180 1.91 6.99 12.80
N THR A 181 0.92 6.54 13.56
CA THR A 181 1.01 6.37 15.02
C THR A 181 0.24 5.15 15.50
N THR A 182 -0.98 4.95 15.00
CA THR A 182 -1.85 3.82 15.38
C THR A 182 -2.19 3.00 14.14
N GLY A 183 -2.26 1.68 14.28
CA GLY A 183 -2.55 0.77 13.19
C GLY A 183 -3.98 0.89 12.67
N ASP A 184 -4.15 0.80 11.35
CA ASP A 184 -5.47 0.80 10.72
C ASP A 184 -6.07 -0.61 10.65
N VAL A 185 -7.39 -0.72 10.48
CA VAL A 185 -8.10 -1.99 10.28
C VAL A 185 -8.96 -1.90 9.03
N PHE A 186 -8.65 -2.72 8.03
CA PHE A 186 -9.44 -2.90 6.82
C PHE A 186 -10.21 -4.21 6.94
N ASN A 187 -11.51 -4.16 7.25
CA ASN A 187 -12.35 -5.35 7.39
C ASN A 187 -12.82 -5.93 6.05
N ALA A 188 -12.78 -5.12 4.97
CA ALA A 188 -13.08 -5.50 3.59
C ALA A 188 -11.88 -5.22 2.67
N ASP A 189 -12.08 -5.26 1.35
CA ASP A 189 -10.99 -5.25 0.39
C ASP A 189 -10.35 -3.85 0.30
N LEU A 190 -9.02 -3.83 0.15
CA LEU A 190 -8.23 -2.62 -0.06
C LEU A 190 -7.65 -2.61 -1.46
N THR A 191 -7.97 -1.58 -2.24
CA THR A 191 -7.30 -1.26 -3.50
C THR A 191 -6.40 -0.04 -3.33
N VAL A 192 -5.14 -0.14 -3.76
CA VAL A 192 -4.17 0.95 -3.75
C VAL A 192 -3.66 1.20 -5.16
N ILE A 193 -3.74 2.45 -5.59
CA ILE A 193 -3.33 2.90 -6.92
C ILE A 193 -2.37 4.06 -6.74
N ASN A 194 -1.13 3.88 -7.19
CA ASN A 194 -0.14 4.94 -7.17
C ASN A 194 0.24 5.39 -8.59
N TYR A 195 -0.05 6.66 -8.86
CA TYR A 195 0.34 7.39 -10.07
C TYR A 195 1.44 8.42 -9.79
N SER A 196 1.77 8.64 -8.52
CA SER A 196 2.70 9.67 -8.05
C SER A 196 4.16 9.31 -8.26
N SER A 197 5.01 10.33 -8.28
CA SER A 197 6.46 10.18 -8.10
C SER A 197 6.90 9.87 -6.67
N HIS A 198 5.97 9.90 -5.71
CA HIS A 198 6.20 9.60 -4.29
C HIS A 198 5.40 8.37 -3.84
N GLU A 199 5.83 7.82 -2.72
CA GLU A 199 5.35 6.53 -2.26
C GLU A 199 4.02 6.61 -1.53
N VAL A 200 3.25 5.51 -1.62
CA VAL A 200 2.18 5.24 -0.65
C VAL A 200 2.77 4.42 0.50
N HIS A 201 2.72 4.95 1.72
CA HIS A 201 3.18 4.29 2.92
C HIS A 201 2.01 3.70 3.71
N LEU A 202 2.01 2.38 3.85
CA LEU A 202 1.04 1.63 4.64
C LEU A 202 1.73 1.07 5.88
N SER A 203 0.98 0.97 6.99
CA SER A 203 1.47 0.34 8.24
C SER A 203 2.77 0.98 8.74
N THR A 204 2.83 2.31 8.80
CA THR A 204 4.12 3.02 8.93
C THR A 204 4.83 2.75 10.25
N THR A 205 4.13 2.84 11.38
CA THR A 205 4.72 2.73 12.74
C THR A 205 4.06 1.68 13.63
N SER A 206 2.87 1.21 13.27
CA SER A 206 2.05 0.30 14.08
C SER A 206 1.47 -0.81 13.20
N ASN A 207 0.79 -1.77 13.82
CA ASN A 207 0.27 -2.93 13.11
C ASN A 207 -1.05 -2.61 12.39
N THR A 208 -1.05 -2.64 11.06
CA THR A 208 -2.28 -2.60 10.27
C THR A 208 -2.80 -4.00 9.98
N GLN A 209 -4.11 -4.20 10.13
CA GLN A 209 -4.80 -5.47 9.85
C GLN A 209 -5.54 -5.39 8.51
N PHE A 210 -5.30 -6.36 7.63
CA PHE A 210 -5.98 -6.53 6.36
C PHE A 210 -6.82 -7.81 6.40
N LYS A 211 -8.13 -7.66 6.58
CA LYS A 211 -9.08 -8.77 6.64
C LYS A 211 -9.84 -9.01 5.32
N GLY A 212 -9.73 -8.08 4.38
CA GLY A 212 -10.03 -8.29 2.96
C GLY A 212 -8.79 -8.59 2.14
N ASN A 213 -8.99 -8.74 0.84
CA ASN A 213 -7.91 -8.83 -0.14
C ASN A 213 -7.22 -7.48 -0.32
N ILE A 214 -5.99 -7.50 -0.82
CA ILE A 214 -5.22 -6.32 -1.18
C ILE A 214 -4.98 -6.34 -2.69
N VAL A 215 -5.39 -5.28 -3.38
CA VAL A 215 -5.13 -5.07 -4.81
C VAL A 215 -4.18 -3.89 -4.97
N LEU A 216 -3.06 -4.09 -5.66
CA LEU A 216 -1.99 -3.10 -5.80
C LEU A 216 -1.76 -2.75 -7.26
N ASN A 217 -1.66 -1.45 -7.53
CA ASN A 217 -1.37 -0.90 -8.84
C ASN A 217 -0.34 0.22 -8.69
N ASN A 218 0.75 0.17 -9.46
CA ASN A 218 1.75 1.23 -9.46
C ASN A 218 2.27 1.49 -10.88
N THR A 219 1.90 2.63 -11.43
CA THR A 219 2.51 3.16 -12.67
C THR A 219 3.27 4.44 -12.43
N GLY A 220 3.19 5.02 -11.22
CA GLY A 220 4.02 6.13 -10.76
C GLY A 220 5.47 5.72 -10.51
N THR A 221 6.35 6.70 -10.27
CA THR A 221 7.76 6.44 -9.95
C THR A 221 8.05 6.41 -8.46
N GLY A 222 7.02 6.55 -7.61
CA GLY A 222 7.08 6.19 -6.20
C GLY A 222 6.48 4.81 -5.97
N GLY A 223 7.05 4.04 -5.05
CA GLY A 223 6.62 2.69 -4.71
C GLY A 223 5.35 2.60 -3.86
N ILE A 224 5.00 1.37 -3.50
CA ILE A 224 4.00 1.09 -2.45
C ILE A 224 4.72 0.32 -1.35
N ASN A 225 4.80 0.92 -0.16
CA ASN A 225 5.65 0.43 0.92
C ASN A 225 4.83 0.11 2.16
N PHE A 226 4.96 -1.13 2.64
CA PHE A 226 4.43 -1.59 3.93
C PHE A 226 5.54 -1.56 4.97
N GLY A 227 5.25 -1.14 6.20
CA GLY A 227 6.18 -1.27 7.34
C GLY A 227 7.38 -0.30 7.33
N ASN A 228 7.23 0.86 6.66
CA ASN A 228 8.34 1.78 6.36
C ASN A 228 9.18 2.14 7.61
N SER A 229 8.53 2.55 8.70
CA SER A 229 9.17 3.01 9.95
C SER A 229 9.05 2.02 11.11
N GLY A 230 9.04 0.72 10.81
CA GLY A 230 9.01 -0.34 11.82
C GLY A 230 7.61 -0.81 12.20
N GLY A 231 6.56 -0.24 11.60
CA GLY A 231 5.22 -0.83 11.65
C GLY A 231 5.17 -2.19 10.96
N THR A 232 4.07 -2.91 11.22
CA THR A 232 3.88 -4.28 10.77
C THR A 232 2.55 -4.42 10.03
N SER A 233 2.43 -5.45 9.20
CA SER A 233 1.21 -5.74 8.46
C SER A 233 0.78 -7.17 8.72
N THR A 234 -0.52 -7.38 8.95
CA THR A 234 -1.10 -8.72 9.07
C THR A 234 -2.18 -8.91 8.02
N LEU A 235 -2.02 -9.91 7.14
CA LEU A 235 -3.03 -10.34 6.18
C LEU A 235 -3.74 -11.58 6.74
N ASP A 236 -5.08 -11.53 6.85
CA ASP A 236 -5.85 -12.63 7.41
C ASP A 236 -5.84 -13.90 6.54
N SER A 237 -6.16 -15.03 7.18
CA SER A 237 -6.29 -16.32 6.51
C SER A 237 -7.33 -16.26 5.40
N GLY A 238 -7.03 -16.88 4.25
CA GLY A 238 -7.93 -16.89 3.09
C GLY A 238 -7.76 -15.70 2.15
N LYS A 239 -6.95 -14.69 2.48
CA LYS A 239 -6.84 -13.44 1.70
C LYS A 239 -5.61 -13.39 0.80
N THR A 240 -5.71 -12.58 -0.25
CA THR A 240 -4.66 -12.46 -1.28
C THR A 240 -4.13 -11.05 -1.41
N ILE A 241 -2.86 -10.94 -1.82
CA ILE A 241 -2.26 -9.76 -2.42
C ILE A 241 -2.26 -9.99 -3.94
N THR A 242 -2.78 -9.05 -4.70
CA THR A 242 -2.91 -9.18 -6.16
C THR A 242 -2.42 -7.91 -6.84
N ILE A 243 -1.68 -8.07 -7.94
CA ILE A 243 -1.38 -6.95 -8.84
C ILE A 243 -2.60 -6.72 -9.72
N GLY A 244 -3.18 -5.52 -9.65
CA GLY A 244 -4.39 -5.17 -10.39
C GLY A 244 -4.16 -5.01 -11.89
N SER A 245 -5.23 -4.69 -12.62
CA SER A 245 -5.24 -4.68 -14.08
C SER A 245 -4.35 -3.60 -14.71
N THR A 246 -4.04 -2.52 -14.00
CA THR A 246 -3.11 -1.49 -14.52
C THR A 246 -1.65 -1.87 -14.28
N GLY A 247 -1.40 -2.90 -13.47
CA GLY A 247 -0.07 -3.46 -13.24
C GLY A 247 0.75 -2.72 -12.19
N PHE A 248 1.95 -3.25 -11.97
CA PHE A 248 2.99 -2.66 -11.13
C PHE A 248 4.27 -2.63 -11.95
N THR A 249 4.54 -1.49 -12.58
CA THR A 249 5.50 -1.37 -13.69
C THR A 249 6.79 -0.65 -13.32
N ASN A 250 6.76 0.11 -12.23
CA ASN A 250 7.84 1.00 -11.80
C ASN A 250 8.08 0.86 -10.29
N ASP A 251 9.29 1.23 -9.86
CA ASP A 251 9.71 1.33 -8.46
C ASP A 251 9.44 0.07 -7.59
N VAL A 252 9.43 0.21 -6.27
CA VAL A 252 9.46 -0.89 -5.30
C VAL A 252 8.07 -1.19 -4.75
N LEU A 253 7.67 -2.46 -4.79
CA LEU A 253 6.70 -3.03 -3.86
C LEU A 253 7.48 -3.54 -2.64
N LEU A 254 7.41 -2.82 -1.53
CA LEU A 254 8.09 -3.20 -0.29
C LEU A 254 7.10 -3.89 0.67
N LEU A 255 7.31 -5.18 0.89
CA LEU A 255 6.64 -5.97 1.92
C LEU A 255 7.61 -6.16 3.09
N LYS A 256 7.68 -5.17 3.99
CA LYS A 256 8.51 -5.20 5.19
C LYS A 256 7.69 -5.51 6.44
N GLN A 257 8.17 -6.42 7.28
CA GLN A 257 7.49 -6.91 8.48
C GLN A 257 6.03 -7.35 8.20
N PHE A 258 5.81 -7.99 7.06
CA PHE A 258 4.50 -8.42 6.60
C PHE A 258 4.27 -9.88 7.00
N THR A 259 3.18 -10.16 7.69
CA THR A 259 2.80 -11.51 8.11
C THR A 259 1.51 -11.93 7.41
N GLN A 260 1.60 -12.99 6.61
CA GLN A 260 0.42 -13.67 6.10
C GLN A 260 -0.05 -14.74 7.09
N LEU A 261 -1.30 -14.68 7.54
CA LEU A 261 -1.95 -15.76 8.27
C LEU A 261 -2.54 -16.80 7.31
N GLY A 262 -2.62 -18.05 7.76
CA GLY A 262 -3.09 -19.16 6.92
C GLY A 262 -2.16 -19.48 5.75
N ASN A 263 -2.57 -20.37 4.87
CA ASN A 263 -1.71 -20.94 3.83
C ASN A 263 -2.14 -20.60 2.39
N THR A 264 -2.98 -19.57 2.22
CA THR A 264 -3.45 -19.12 0.89
C THR A 264 -2.27 -18.78 -0.02
N ALA A 265 -2.27 -19.29 -1.25
CA ALA A 265 -1.21 -18.99 -2.19
C ALA A 265 -1.19 -17.49 -2.57
N GLN A 266 0.00 -16.90 -2.66
CA GLN A 266 0.22 -15.52 -3.10
C GLN A 266 0.95 -15.53 -4.44
N ASN A 267 0.41 -14.83 -5.43
CA ASN A 267 1.01 -14.73 -6.77
C ASN A 267 1.19 -13.27 -7.17
N LEU A 268 2.44 -12.84 -7.31
CA LEU A 268 2.81 -11.47 -7.64
C LEU A 268 3.57 -11.43 -8.97
N THR A 269 2.99 -10.77 -9.96
CA THR A 269 3.63 -10.51 -11.25
C THR A 269 3.81 -9.02 -11.46
N LEU A 270 5.06 -8.57 -11.37
CA LEU A 270 5.47 -7.19 -11.62
C LEU A 270 6.17 -7.12 -12.99
N THR A 271 6.18 -5.95 -13.60
CA THR A 271 6.75 -5.74 -14.95
C THR A 271 7.54 -4.43 -15.02
N GLY A 272 8.06 -4.10 -16.21
CA GLY A 272 8.83 -2.87 -16.43
C GLY A 272 10.15 -2.86 -15.67
N THR A 273 10.33 -1.87 -14.79
CA THR A 273 11.54 -1.68 -13.95
C THR A 273 11.29 -1.98 -12.48
N ALA A 274 10.11 -2.48 -12.13
CA ALA A 274 9.69 -2.66 -10.76
C ALA A 274 10.51 -3.70 -9.97
N VAL A 275 10.48 -3.59 -8.66
CA VAL A 275 11.18 -4.48 -7.71
C VAL A 275 10.20 -4.99 -6.66
N ALA A 276 10.13 -6.31 -6.51
CA ALA A 276 9.47 -6.94 -5.36
C ALA A 276 10.50 -7.11 -4.23
N SER A 277 10.26 -6.50 -3.08
CA SER A 277 11.18 -6.51 -1.94
C SER A 277 10.51 -7.07 -0.69
N PHE A 278 11.12 -8.11 -0.11
CA PHE A 278 10.64 -8.79 1.10
C PHE A 278 11.67 -8.61 2.22
N ASN A 279 11.25 -8.02 3.33
CA ASN A 279 12.16 -7.65 4.43
C ASN A 279 11.56 -7.99 5.80
N GLY A 280 12.00 -9.08 6.42
CA GLY A 280 11.47 -9.51 7.72
C GLY A 280 10.02 -9.99 7.67
N SER A 281 9.61 -10.48 6.51
CA SER A 281 8.24 -10.91 6.26
C SER A 281 8.08 -12.41 6.40
N THR A 282 6.89 -12.85 6.80
CA THR A 282 6.52 -14.26 6.94
C THR A 282 5.36 -14.59 6.01
N PHE A 283 5.60 -15.53 5.09
CA PHE A 283 4.57 -16.09 4.21
C PHE A 283 4.31 -17.55 4.58
N ASN A 284 3.10 -17.80 5.07
CA ASN A 284 2.68 -19.11 5.53
C ASN A 284 2.14 -20.01 4.39
N GLY A 285 1.65 -19.39 3.31
CA GLY A 285 1.25 -20.08 2.09
C GLY A 285 2.37 -20.24 1.07
N GLU A 286 2.02 -20.82 -0.07
CA GLU A 286 2.87 -20.76 -1.26
C GLU A 286 3.04 -19.32 -1.72
N ILE A 287 4.27 -18.95 -2.14
CA ILE A 287 4.53 -17.65 -2.76
C ILE A 287 5.19 -17.84 -4.13
N THR A 288 4.59 -17.23 -5.15
CA THR A 288 5.15 -17.16 -6.50
C THR A 288 5.32 -15.69 -6.88
N VAL A 289 6.55 -15.32 -7.24
CA VAL A 289 6.91 -13.94 -7.63
C VAL A 289 7.64 -13.95 -8.97
N SER A 290 7.13 -13.21 -9.95
CA SER A 290 7.82 -12.88 -11.19
C SER A 290 7.99 -11.37 -11.27
N SER A 291 9.23 -10.86 -11.31
CA SER A 291 9.46 -9.42 -11.21
C SER A 291 10.78 -8.98 -11.85
N PRO A 292 10.86 -7.76 -12.42
CA PRO A 292 12.11 -7.22 -12.97
C PRO A 292 13.23 -7.09 -11.95
N GLY A 293 12.91 -6.94 -10.67
CA GLY A 293 13.83 -7.01 -9.54
C GLY A 293 13.24 -7.82 -8.39
N ILE A 294 14.08 -8.57 -7.66
CA ILE A 294 13.67 -9.34 -6.48
C ILE A 294 14.72 -9.15 -5.40
N LEU A 295 14.32 -8.67 -4.21
CA LEU A 295 15.20 -8.48 -3.06
C LEU A 295 14.63 -9.22 -1.86
N LEU A 296 15.41 -10.11 -1.25
CA LEU A 296 15.01 -10.91 -0.10
C LEU A 296 15.94 -10.67 1.09
N LYS A 297 15.37 -10.32 2.24
CA LYS A 297 16.10 -10.04 3.47
C LYS A 297 15.34 -10.59 4.66
N ILE A 298 16.02 -11.38 5.50
CA ILE A 298 15.56 -11.89 6.81
C ILE A 298 14.10 -12.41 6.82
N SER A 299 13.61 -12.90 5.69
CA SER A 299 12.21 -13.32 5.52
C SER A 299 12.06 -14.83 5.68
N THR A 300 10.89 -15.26 6.12
CA THR A 300 10.54 -16.67 6.32
C THR A 300 9.44 -17.09 5.34
N PHE A 301 9.70 -18.16 4.58
CA PHE A 301 8.77 -18.74 3.62
C PHE A 301 8.43 -20.16 4.06
N ASN A 302 7.24 -20.36 4.61
CA ASN A 302 6.82 -21.65 5.19
C ASN A 302 6.24 -22.61 4.14
N GLY A 303 5.55 -22.08 3.13
CA GLY A 303 5.10 -22.84 1.96
C GLY A 303 6.17 -22.95 0.87
N MET A 304 5.77 -23.53 -0.27
CA MET A 304 6.61 -23.51 -1.48
C MET A 304 6.90 -22.06 -1.90
N SER A 305 8.12 -21.80 -2.36
CA SER A 305 8.51 -20.47 -2.81
C SER A 305 9.15 -20.51 -4.20
N SER A 306 8.70 -19.63 -5.08
CA SER A 306 9.19 -19.52 -6.45
C SER A 306 9.46 -18.05 -6.79
N PHE A 307 10.72 -17.73 -7.08
CA PHE A 307 11.17 -16.37 -7.41
C PHE A 307 11.79 -16.36 -8.80
N THR A 308 11.19 -15.62 -9.73
CA THR A 308 11.67 -15.46 -11.11
C THR A 308 12.01 -14.01 -11.40
N LYS A 309 13.31 -13.74 -11.49
CA LYS A 309 13.85 -12.42 -11.86
C LYS A 309 13.83 -12.27 -13.39
N THR A 310 13.21 -11.20 -13.89
CA THR A 310 13.00 -11.00 -15.34
C THR A 310 13.74 -9.81 -15.95
N GLY A 311 14.15 -8.84 -15.13
CA GLY A 311 14.69 -7.55 -15.62
C GLY A 311 16.19 -7.56 -15.92
N SER A 312 16.69 -6.43 -16.40
CA SER A 312 18.10 -6.23 -16.83
C SER A 312 19.07 -5.79 -15.73
N SER A 313 18.55 -5.25 -14.62
CA SER A 313 19.37 -4.78 -13.49
C SER A 313 19.77 -5.93 -12.57
N ASN A 314 20.90 -5.76 -11.88
CA ASN A 314 21.33 -6.70 -10.84
C ASN A 314 20.38 -6.64 -9.65
N ALA A 315 19.96 -7.80 -9.14
CA ALA A 315 19.23 -7.96 -7.90
C ALA A 315 20.17 -8.49 -6.82
N GLN A 316 20.20 -7.85 -5.64
CA GLN A 316 21.18 -8.10 -4.58
C GLN A 316 20.46 -8.31 -3.25
N SER A 317 20.13 -9.56 -2.93
CA SER A 317 19.47 -9.93 -1.68
C SER A 317 20.49 -10.02 -0.55
N ASP A 318 20.23 -9.27 0.53
CA ASP A 318 21.04 -9.30 1.77
C ASP A 318 21.14 -10.71 2.37
N GLY A 319 20.09 -11.52 2.18
CA GLY A 319 20.00 -12.87 2.69
C GLY A 319 19.46 -12.95 4.11
N GLY A 320 19.87 -14.00 4.83
CA GLY A 320 19.32 -14.34 6.14
C GLY A 320 17.90 -14.90 6.07
N ASN A 321 17.46 -15.33 4.88
CA ASN A 321 16.12 -15.87 4.68
C ASN A 321 16.05 -17.33 5.14
N VAL A 322 14.87 -17.75 5.56
CA VAL A 322 14.55 -19.14 5.91
C VAL A 322 13.48 -19.65 4.97
N PHE A 323 13.83 -20.63 4.16
CA PHE A 323 12.92 -21.33 3.26
C PHE A 323 12.60 -22.71 3.84
N ASN A 324 11.40 -22.88 4.39
CA ASN A 324 10.96 -24.16 4.95
C ASN A 324 10.33 -25.07 3.91
N GLY A 325 9.68 -24.52 2.88
CA GLY A 325 9.16 -25.27 1.74
C GLY A 325 10.15 -25.38 0.58
N VAL A 326 9.76 -26.17 -0.42
CA VAL A 326 10.53 -26.32 -1.67
C VAL A 326 10.74 -24.94 -2.29
N THR A 327 11.97 -24.66 -2.72
CA THR A 327 12.37 -23.34 -3.20
C THR A 327 12.88 -23.40 -4.62
N THR A 328 12.38 -22.52 -5.47
CA THR A 328 12.89 -22.30 -6.82
C THR A 328 13.32 -20.85 -6.99
N ILE A 329 14.56 -20.62 -7.42
CA ILE A 329 15.04 -19.29 -7.78
C ILE A 329 15.54 -19.32 -9.23
N SER A 330 14.94 -18.49 -10.06
CA SER A 330 15.18 -18.44 -11.50
C SER A 330 15.58 -17.03 -11.95
N ASN A 331 16.49 -16.95 -12.93
CA ASN A 331 16.79 -15.71 -13.64
C ASN A 331 16.55 -15.88 -15.15
N THR A 332 15.61 -15.10 -15.67
CA THR A 332 15.26 -15.05 -17.10
C THR A 332 15.65 -13.71 -17.74
N GLY A 333 16.18 -12.77 -16.96
CA GLY A 333 16.66 -11.48 -17.46
C GLY A 333 17.87 -11.64 -18.37
N ALA A 334 17.78 -11.09 -19.59
CA ALA A 334 18.85 -11.17 -20.59
C ALA A 334 20.17 -10.53 -20.11
N SER A 335 20.08 -9.56 -19.19
CA SER A 335 21.20 -8.98 -18.45
C SER A 335 20.85 -8.92 -16.96
N GLY A 336 21.83 -8.61 -16.10
CA GLY A 336 21.60 -8.50 -14.65
C GLY A 336 21.50 -9.84 -13.93
N ARG A 337 22.36 -10.04 -12.93
CA ARG A 337 22.33 -11.26 -12.10
C ARG A 337 21.29 -11.16 -10.99
N ILE A 338 20.84 -12.30 -10.50
CA ILE A 338 20.33 -12.41 -9.13
C ILE A 338 21.45 -12.89 -8.22
N ARG A 339 21.58 -12.26 -7.04
CA ARG A 339 22.56 -12.64 -6.02
C ARG A 339 21.88 -12.79 -4.68
N MET A 340 22.09 -13.94 -4.05
CA MET A 340 21.55 -14.32 -2.75
C MET A 340 22.65 -14.31 -1.68
N ALA A 341 22.26 -13.98 -0.45
CA ALA A 341 23.13 -13.91 0.72
C ALA A 341 24.35 -12.99 0.55
N THR A 342 24.16 -11.71 0.23
CA THR A 342 25.28 -10.75 0.17
C THR A 342 25.88 -10.43 1.53
N VAL A 343 25.07 -10.48 2.59
CA VAL A 343 25.44 -10.16 3.97
C VAL A 343 25.37 -11.40 4.87
N THR A 344 24.19 -12.02 4.96
CA THR A 344 23.92 -13.15 5.86
C THR A 344 23.49 -14.38 5.05
N GLY A 345 23.97 -15.56 5.45
CA GLY A 345 23.66 -16.81 4.76
C GLY A 345 22.16 -17.16 4.83
N ASP A 346 21.63 -17.72 3.74
CA ASP A 346 20.26 -18.22 3.67
C ASP A 346 20.18 -19.68 4.17
N THR A 347 19.01 -20.09 4.65
CA THR A 347 18.71 -21.45 5.11
C THR A 347 17.61 -22.08 4.26
N TYR A 348 17.92 -23.22 3.63
CA TYR A 348 16.99 -24.00 2.81
C TYR A 348 16.71 -25.33 3.50
N ASN A 349 15.56 -25.46 4.15
CA ASN A 349 15.20 -26.66 4.93
C ASN A 349 14.55 -27.76 4.08
N ALA A 350 14.13 -27.45 2.85
CA ALA A 350 13.64 -28.41 1.86
C ALA A 350 14.49 -28.37 0.57
N GLU A 351 14.00 -28.99 -0.49
CA GLU A 351 14.69 -29.01 -1.79
C GLU A 351 14.82 -27.60 -2.39
N ALA A 352 15.98 -27.31 -2.99
CA ALA A 352 16.28 -26.03 -3.61
C ALA A 352 16.68 -26.23 -5.08
N THR A 353 15.98 -25.54 -5.99
CA THR A 353 16.24 -25.56 -7.42
C THR A 353 16.66 -24.17 -7.91
N PHE A 354 17.74 -24.13 -8.69
CA PHE A 354 18.28 -22.89 -9.24
C PHE A 354 18.37 -22.98 -10.76
N ASN A 355 17.78 -21.99 -11.44
CA ASN A 355 17.65 -22.00 -12.90
C ASN A 355 18.09 -20.68 -13.52
N SER A 356 18.69 -20.74 -14.72
CA SER A 356 18.94 -19.54 -15.50
C SER A 356 18.79 -19.80 -16.98
N THR A 357 17.91 -19.04 -17.61
CA THR A 357 17.86 -18.84 -19.07
C THR A 357 18.41 -17.48 -19.49
N GLY A 358 18.53 -16.56 -18.51
CA GLY A 358 19.09 -15.22 -18.66
C GLY A 358 20.55 -15.15 -18.20
N GLN A 359 20.84 -14.31 -17.21
CA GLN A 359 22.17 -14.18 -16.58
C GLN A 359 22.32 -14.96 -15.28
N ASP A 360 23.48 -14.83 -14.65
CA ASP A 360 23.87 -15.56 -13.44
C ASP A 360 22.80 -15.59 -12.34
N VAL A 361 22.72 -16.76 -11.72
CA VAL A 361 22.11 -16.97 -10.40
C VAL A 361 23.24 -17.26 -9.44
N GLN A 362 23.57 -16.28 -8.59
CA GLN A 362 24.67 -16.37 -7.64
C GLN A 362 24.12 -16.72 -6.25
N ILE A 363 24.39 -17.94 -5.79
CA ILE A 363 23.92 -18.48 -4.52
C ILE A 363 25.06 -18.55 -3.50
N ALA A 364 24.73 -18.42 -2.22
CA ALA A 364 25.68 -18.50 -1.12
C ALA A 364 26.87 -17.54 -1.30
N TYR A 365 26.59 -16.28 -1.65
CA TYR A 365 27.62 -15.30 -1.97
C TYR A 365 28.53 -14.99 -0.77
N SER A 366 27.94 -14.74 0.39
CA SER A 366 28.56 -14.52 1.70
C SER A 366 27.89 -15.40 2.77
N GLY A 367 28.50 -15.48 3.96
CA GLY A 367 27.93 -16.20 5.11
C GLY A 367 27.88 -17.73 4.98
N ASP A 368 27.41 -18.40 6.03
CA ASP A 368 27.15 -19.85 6.00
C ASP A 368 25.73 -20.12 5.51
N ASN A 369 25.61 -20.71 4.32
CA ASN A 369 24.33 -21.00 3.69
C ASN A 369 24.03 -22.48 3.84
N THR A 370 22.92 -22.81 4.47
CA THR A 370 22.60 -24.20 4.83
C THR A 370 21.56 -24.79 3.90
N PHE A 371 21.75 -26.06 3.55
CA PHE A 371 20.84 -26.81 2.70
C PHE A 371 20.57 -28.14 3.39
N ALA A 372 19.32 -28.43 3.72
CA ALA A 372 18.91 -29.70 4.32
C ALA A 372 18.32 -30.69 3.30
N GLY A 373 17.81 -30.18 2.17
CA GLY A 373 17.27 -30.97 1.06
C GLY A 373 18.22 -31.10 -0.13
N ASN A 374 17.75 -31.75 -1.19
CA ASN A 374 18.48 -31.85 -2.45
C ASN A 374 18.72 -30.45 -3.06
N ILE A 375 19.82 -30.32 -3.80
CA ILE A 375 20.09 -29.12 -4.60
C ILE A 375 20.00 -29.53 -6.06
N THR A 376 19.30 -28.74 -6.88
CA THR A 376 19.21 -28.95 -8.33
C THR A 376 19.70 -27.71 -9.07
N ILE A 377 20.60 -27.86 -10.06
CA ILE A 377 20.98 -26.78 -10.97
C ILE A 377 20.71 -27.14 -12.43
N ASN A 378 20.02 -26.25 -13.14
CA ASN A 378 19.64 -26.50 -14.54
C ASN A 378 20.32 -25.56 -15.53
N SER A 379 21.41 -24.90 -15.14
CA SER A 379 22.19 -24.02 -16.00
C SER A 379 23.63 -23.88 -15.52
N ASN A 380 24.59 -23.73 -16.44
CA ASN A 380 25.97 -23.40 -16.12
C ASN A 380 26.16 -21.97 -15.59
N LYS A 381 25.12 -21.13 -15.66
CA LYS A 381 25.09 -19.78 -15.07
C LYS A 381 24.67 -19.77 -13.60
N VAL A 382 24.36 -20.94 -13.02
CA VAL A 382 24.19 -21.06 -11.57
C VAL A 382 25.57 -21.22 -10.94
N VAL A 383 25.97 -20.25 -10.13
CA VAL A 383 27.28 -20.23 -9.47
C VAL A 383 27.13 -20.07 -7.96
N PHE A 384 28.05 -20.69 -7.22
CA PHE A 384 28.03 -20.68 -5.76
C PHE A 384 29.29 -20.02 -5.19
N ASN A 385 29.17 -19.43 -4.01
CA ASN A 385 30.32 -19.00 -3.20
C ASN A 385 31.29 -18.09 -3.96
N THR A 386 30.78 -17.17 -4.79
CA THR A 386 31.63 -16.32 -5.63
C THR A 386 32.37 -15.24 -4.83
N ASN A 387 32.08 -15.10 -3.52
CA ASN A 387 32.83 -14.29 -2.56
C ASN A 387 33.23 -15.13 -1.32
N THR A 388 32.89 -14.71 -0.10
CA THR A 388 33.33 -15.37 1.15
C THR A 388 32.42 -16.50 1.61
N GLY A 389 31.25 -16.66 0.98
CA GLY A 389 30.22 -17.57 1.44
C GLY A 389 30.62 -19.04 1.40
N LYS A 390 29.88 -19.86 2.14
CA LYS A 390 30.05 -21.31 2.29
C LYS A 390 28.73 -22.01 2.06
N VAL A 391 28.75 -23.17 1.39
CA VAL A 391 27.61 -24.09 1.33
C VAL A 391 27.80 -25.15 2.42
N THR A 392 26.83 -25.27 3.33
CA THR A 392 26.79 -26.31 4.36
C THR A 392 25.64 -27.26 4.11
N PHE A 393 25.98 -28.52 3.93
CA PHE A 393 25.01 -29.62 3.91
C PHE A 393 24.57 -29.95 5.33
N THR A 394 23.26 -29.87 5.57
CA THR A 394 22.55 -30.11 6.84
C THR A 394 21.42 -31.13 6.62
N GLY A 395 20.50 -31.26 7.57
CA GLY A 395 19.43 -32.27 7.52
C GLY A 395 19.89 -33.65 7.99
N THR A 396 18.99 -34.63 7.97
CA THR A 396 19.22 -36.02 8.38
C THR A 396 19.29 -37.01 7.21
N ASN A 397 18.81 -36.59 6.04
CA ASN A 397 18.73 -37.44 4.85
C ASN A 397 19.97 -37.27 3.98
N ASN A 398 20.30 -38.31 3.20
CA ASN A 398 21.32 -38.17 2.15
C ASN A 398 20.85 -37.14 1.12
N GLN A 399 21.69 -36.14 0.86
CA GLN A 399 21.42 -35.10 -0.12
C GLN A 399 22.04 -35.47 -1.46
N THR A 400 21.29 -35.23 -2.54
CA THR A 400 21.74 -35.41 -3.92
C THR A 400 21.91 -34.05 -4.58
N LEU A 401 22.95 -33.96 -5.41
CA LEU A 401 23.22 -32.82 -6.29
C LEU A 401 22.71 -33.20 -7.69
N ASN A 402 21.59 -32.61 -8.09
CA ASN A 402 20.83 -32.95 -9.29
C ASN A 402 21.06 -31.97 -10.44
N GLY A 403 20.68 -32.39 -11.65
CA GLY A 403 20.77 -31.58 -12.87
C GLY A 403 21.92 -31.99 -13.77
N SER A 404 22.05 -31.30 -14.90
CA SER A 404 22.96 -31.68 -15.99
C SER A 404 24.30 -30.95 -15.96
N TYR A 405 24.54 -30.09 -14.97
CA TYR A 405 25.70 -29.22 -14.90
C TYR A 405 26.55 -29.50 -13.65
N ASN A 406 27.86 -29.24 -13.77
CA ASN A 406 28.78 -29.38 -12.65
C ASN A 406 28.57 -28.28 -11.62
N TYR A 407 28.70 -28.63 -10.35
CA TYR A 407 28.58 -27.69 -9.24
C TYR A 407 29.90 -26.95 -9.00
N PRO A 408 29.95 -25.62 -9.15
CA PRO A 408 31.17 -24.83 -8.97
C PRO A 408 31.39 -24.43 -7.49
N PHE A 409 31.18 -25.34 -6.54
CA PHE A 409 31.36 -25.01 -5.13
C PHE A 409 32.83 -24.67 -4.82
N LYS A 410 33.08 -23.45 -4.34
CA LYS A 410 34.43 -23.05 -3.90
C LYS A 410 34.71 -23.38 -2.44
N LYS A 411 33.67 -23.37 -1.60
CA LYS A 411 33.77 -23.64 -0.16
C LYS A 411 32.58 -24.44 0.30
N THR A 412 32.82 -25.67 0.73
CA THR A 412 31.80 -26.55 1.28
C THR A 412 32.13 -26.95 2.70
N SER A 413 31.10 -27.22 3.48
CA SER A 413 31.20 -27.92 4.76
C SER A 413 30.12 -28.98 4.77
N ASN A 414 30.44 -30.10 5.41
CA ASN A 414 29.52 -31.21 5.50
C ASN A 414 29.34 -31.56 6.97
N LYS A 415 28.11 -31.49 7.45
CA LYS A 415 27.75 -32.03 8.78
C LYS A 415 27.16 -33.45 8.67
N GLN A 416 27.22 -34.05 7.47
CA GLN A 416 26.67 -35.35 7.07
C GLN A 416 27.73 -36.20 6.30
N ASN A 417 27.46 -37.46 5.96
CA ASN A 417 28.33 -38.31 5.10
C ASN A 417 27.81 -38.26 3.64
N VAL A 418 28.35 -37.39 2.77
CA VAL A 418 27.87 -37.26 1.38
C VAL A 418 28.44 -38.38 0.51
N ARG A 419 27.57 -39.17 -0.14
CA ARG A 419 27.95 -40.17 -1.16
C ARG A 419 27.74 -39.57 -2.56
N ASN A 420 28.83 -39.30 -3.27
CA ASN A 420 28.78 -38.84 -4.67
C ASN A 420 28.25 -39.95 -5.59
N GLY A 421 26.98 -39.85 -5.98
CA GLY A 421 26.37 -40.72 -6.98
C GLY A 421 26.65 -40.25 -8.40
N HIS A 422 27.92 -40.26 -8.84
CA HIS A 422 28.40 -40.55 -10.22
C HIS A 422 29.89 -40.16 -10.35
N ARG A 423 30.68 -41.10 -10.92
CA ARG A 423 32.12 -41.10 -11.27
C ARG A 423 33.07 -40.25 -10.40
N LYS A 424 33.93 -40.98 -9.67
CA LYS A 424 35.16 -40.51 -9.00
C LYS A 424 35.88 -39.41 -9.80
N HIS A 425 35.77 -38.17 -9.37
CA HIS A 425 36.84 -37.19 -9.53
C HIS A 425 37.43 -36.91 -8.16
N ASN A 426 38.72 -37.26 -8.03
CA ASN A 426 39.53 -36.99 -6.85
C ASN A 426 39.51 -35.48 -6.58
N PHE A 427 38.96 -35.09 -5.43
CA PHE A 427 39.22 -33.78 -4.85
C PHE A 427 40.69 -33.73 -4.44
N LYS A 428 41.53 -33.05 -5.24
CA LYS A 428 42.80 -32.51 -4.76
C LYS A 428 42.54 -31.06 -4.39
N CYS A 429 42.60 -30.77 -3.09
CA CYS A 429 42.80 -29.40 -2.62
C CYS A 429 44.13 -28.87 -3.18
N ARG A 430 44.07 -27.70 -3.82
CA ARG A 430 45.14 -26.71 -3.82
C ARG A 430 44.53 -25.35 -3.56
#